data_AF-A0A0N4VY37-F1
#
_entry.id   AF-A0A0N4VY37-F1
#
_cell.length_a   1.000
_cell.length_b   1.000
_cell.length_c   1.000
_cell.angle_alpha   90.00
_cell.angle_beta   90.00
_cell.angle_gamma   90.00
#
_symmetry.space_group_name_H-M   'P 1'
#
loop_
_entity.id
_entity.type
_entity.pdbx_description
1 polymer ?
#
loop_
_entity_poly.entity_id
_entity_poly.type
_entity_poly.pdbx_seq_one_letter_code
_entity_poly.pdbx_strand_id
1 'polypeptide(L)'
;MGYVIRRSGVSSRRLPLNDTIAKEASDYWKCLNRTTKASPYWFTFDRYVMLLEDDALVVPEFASMMTSLMRQLDRRPHIDYVKLYHPNQLRKIPSIPMVFKLLQVSRLLSLVILIVLLLGYSFIAIYLLYLSIFLADVRYAISKSVYMSASESCCTPAVIFRTKKISEIVSKLSVESRKRAFLGHAKDHILDESEFVGRQTDTNLVVHIGAVSSVRKRWITLNEVLAARNRDH
;
A
#
# COMPACT_ATOMS: atom_id res chain seq x y z
N MET A 1 20.54 -4.26 -3.39
CA MET A 1 21.15 -3.48 -4.49
C MET A 1 20.04 -2.69 -5.17
N GLY A 2 20.03 -1.36 -5.04
CA GLY A 2 18.99 -0.51 -5.65
C GLY A 2 19.42 -0.05 -7.04
N TYR A 3 18.51 -0.10 -8.01
CA TYR A 3 18.74 0.43 -9.36
C TYR A 3 18.05 1.78 -9.50
N VAL A 4 18.83 2.85 -9.70
CA VAL A 4 18.32 4.18 -10.04
C VAL A 4 18.38 4.35 -11.55
N ILE A 5 17.23 4.53 -12.21
CA ILE A 5 17.19 4.84 -13.64
C ILE A 5 17.51 6.33 -13.83
N ARG A 6 18.70 6.64 -14.34
CA ARG A 6 19.07 8.00 -14.77
C ARG A 6 18.20 8.44 -15.95
N ARG A 7 17.58 9.62 -15.84
CA ARG A 7 16.98 10.32 -17.01
C ARG A 7 18.10 10.77 -17.94
N SER A 8 18.14 10.24 -19.16
CA SER A 8 18.95 10.81 -20.25
C SER A 8 18.33 12.14 -20.69
N GLY A 9 19.16 13.17 -20.80
CA GLY A 9 18.76 14.57 -21.06
C GLY A 9 18.23 14.81 -22.47
N VAL A 10 17.02 14.35 -22.75
CA VAL A 10 16.27 14.73 -23.96
C VAL A 10 15.28 15.83 -23.60
N SER A 11 15.36 16.95 -24.33
CA SER A 11 14.46 18.10 -24.28
C SER A 11 13.01 17.70 -24.01
N SER A 12 12.44 18.23 -22.91
CA SER A 12 11.11 17.92 -22.43
C SER A 12 10.03 18.49 -23.36
N ARG A 13 9.73 17.78 -24.46
CA ARG A 13 8.39 17.87 -25.05
C ARG A 13 7.43 17.29 -24.01
N ARG A 14 6.49 18.12 -23.53
CA ARG A 14 5.44 17.69 -22.61
C ARG A 14 4.62 16.62 -23.31
N LEU A 15 4.76 15.38 -22.85
CA LEU A 15 3.88 14.30 -23.27
C LEU A 15 2.45 14.62 -22.81
N PRO A 16 1.42 14.25 -23.59
CA PRO A 16 0.05 14.15 -23.12
C PRO A 16 -0.04 13.40 -21.78
N LEU A 17 -1.05 13.73 -20.97
CA LEU A 17 -1.21 13.16 -19.63
C LEU A 17 -1.35 11.63 -19.67
N ASN A 18 -2.14 11.11 -20.62
CA ASN A 18 -2.30 9.66 -20.81
C ASN A 18 -0.98 8.99 -21.20
N ASP A 19 -0.18 9.61 -22.07
CA ASP A 19 1.14 9.10 -22.46
C ASP A 19 2.11 9.08 -21.27
N THR A 20 2.00 10.06 -20.37
CA THR A 20 2.79 10.09 -19.13
C THR A 20 2.39 8.96 -18.19
N ILE A 21 1.09 8.70 -18.03
CA ILE A 21 0.56 7.60 -17.19
C ILE A 21 0.97 6.24 -17.78
N ALA A 22 0.83 6.07 -19.09
CA ALA A 22 1.24 4.85 -19.80
C ALA A 22 2.75 4.62 -19.70
N LYS A 23 3.55 5.69 -19.80
CA LYS A 23 4.99 5.63 -19.60
C LYS A 23 5.35 5.22 -18.18
N GLU A 24 4.75 5.82 -17.16
CA GLU A 24 5.00 5.46 -15.75
C GLU A 24 4.68 3.98 -15.49
N ALA A 25 3.52 3.50 -15.95
CA ALA A 25 3.15 2.09 -15.83
C ALA A 25 4.14 1.17 -16.57
N SER A 26 4.54 1.53 -17.79
CA SER A 26 5.53 0.78 -18.57
C SER A 26 6.91 0.74 -17.90
N ASP A 27 7.37 1.87 -17.34
CA ASP A 27 8.63 1.96 -16.61
C ASP A 27 8.59 1.07 -15.36
N TYR A 28 7.48 1.03 -14.64
CA TYR A 28 7.28 0.16 -13.48
C TYR A 28 7.49 -1.32 -13.82
N TRP A 29 6.82 -1.84 -14.86
CA TRP A 29 6.97 -3.24 -15.29
C TRP A 29 8.36 -3.52 -15.86
N LYS A 30 8.97 -2.55 -16.53
CA LYS A 30 10.34 -2.66 -17.05
C LYS A 30 11.36 -2.74 -15.91
N CYS A 31 11.18 -1.97 -14.84
CA CYS A 31 11.98 -2.05 -13.62
C CYS A 31 11.87 -3.44 -13.00
N LEU A 32 10.63 -3.94 -12.84
CA LEU A 32 10.37 -5.27 -12.28
C LEU A 32 10.96 -6.40 -13.15
N ASN A 33 10.99 -6.25 -14.47
CA ASN A 33 11.61 -7.23 -15.36
C ASN A 33 13.15 -7.23 -15.29
N ARG A 34 13.76 -6.11 -14.91
CA ARG A 34 15.22 -6.01 -14.81
C ARG A 34 15.74 -6.72 -13.55
N THR A 35 14.98 -6.71 -12.46
CA THR A 35 15.39 -7.36 -11.21
C THR A 35 15.54 -8.87 -11.38
N THR A 36 14.77 -9.51 -12.26
CA THR A 36 14.90 -10.94 -12.57
C THR A 36 16.06 -11.28 -13.50
N LYS A 37 16.59 -10.31 -14.26
CA LYS A 37 17.65 -10.50 -15.26
C LYS A 37 19.04 -10.07 -14.80
N ALA A 38 19.12 -9.24 -13.75
CA ALA A 38 20.34 -8.53 -13.38
C ALA A 38 21.14 -9.17 -12.23
N SER A 39 20.91 -10.44 -11.89
CA SER A 39 21.73 -11.15 -10.89
C SER A 39 22.56 -12.27 -11.54
N PRO A 40 23.83 -12.00 -11.92
CA PRO A 40 24.75 -13.00 -12.47
C PRO A 40 25.28 -13.97 -11.40
N TYR A 41 25.04 -13.68 -10.11
CA TYR A 41 25.36 -14.54 -8.97
C TYR A 41 24.09 -15.28 -8.54
N TRP A 42 23.73 -16.30 -9.33
CA TRP A 42 22.46 -17.04 -9.31
C TRP A 42 22.33 -18.09 -8.18
N PHE A 43 23.21 -18.10 -7.18
CA PHE A 43 23.13 -19.11 -6.10
C PHE A 43 22.25 -18.73 -4.91
N THR A 44 21.70 -17.51 -4.86
CA THR A 44 20.61 -17.17 -3.95
C THR A 44 19.33 -16.96 -4.76
N PHE A 45 18.46 -17.97 -4.76
CA PHE A 45 17.10 -17.85 -5.26
C PHE A 45 16.36 -16.80 -4.43
N ASP A 46 16.33 -15.55 -4.90
CA ASP A 46 15.50 -14.53 -4.29
C ASP A 46 14.05 -15.01 -4.37
N ARG A 47 13.46 -15.39 -3.23
CA ARG A 47 12.08 -15.88 -3.15
C ARG A 47 11.07 -14.78 -3.47
N TYR A 48 11.47 -13.54 -3.19
CA TYR A 48 10.66 -12.33 -3.33
C TYR A 48 11.52 -11.17 -3.84
N VAL A 49 10.89 -10.29 -4.63
CA VAL A 49 11.47 -9.01 -5.07
C VAL A 49 10.58 -7.89 -4.55
N MET A 50 11.17 -6.90 -3.89
CA MET A 50 10.45 -5.69 -3.49
C MET A 50 10.75 -4.56 -4.47
N LEU A 51 9.70 -3.94 -4.99
CA LEU A 51 9.80 -2.68 -5.71
C LEU A 51 9.39 -1.54 -4.78
N LEU A 52 10.19 -0.48 -4.75
CA LEU A 52 10.01 0.70 -3.92
C LEU A 52 10.09 1.93 -4.82
N GLU A 53 9.09 2.81 -4.75
CA GLU A 53 9.08 4.11 -5.43
C GLU A 53 10.06 5.08 -4.76
N ASP A 54 10.43 6.16 -5.45
CA ASP A 54 11.39 7.15 -4.98
C ASP A 54 10.85 8.06 -3.85
N ASP A 55 9.53 8.09 -3.68
CA ASP A 55 8.82 8.86 -2.67
C ASP A 55 8.26 7.98 -1.54
N ALA A 56 8.92 6.85 -1.27
CA ALA A 56 8.58 5.92 -0.21
C ALA A 56 9.70 5.84 0.86
N LEU A 57 9.30 5.94 2.13
CA LEU A 57 10.21 5.83 3.28
C LEU A 57 9.82 4.64 4.15
N VAL A 58 10.77 3.75 4.48
CA VAL A 58 10.50 2.60 5.36
C VAL A 58 10.28 3.02 6.82
N VAL A 59 9.42 2.30 7.54
CA VAL A 59 9.21 2.52 8.98
C VAL A 59 10.37 1.91 9.80
N PRO A 60 10.62 2.35 11.05
CA PRO A 60 11.72 1.83 11.86
C PRO A 60 11.68 0.29 12.07
N GLU A 61 10.49 -0.29 12.23
CA GLU A 61 10.28 -1.72 12.45
C GLU A 61 10.29 -2.56 11.16
N PHE A 62 10.61 -1.96 10.01
CA PHE A 62 10.46 -2.55 8.68
C PHE A 62 11.06 -3.96 8.55
N ALA A 63 12.27 -4.20 9.07
CA ALA A 63 12.93 -5.50 8.97
C ALA A 63 12.15 -6.63 9.69
N SER A 64 11.64 -6.34 10.89
CA SER A 64 10.83 -7.29 11.67
C SER A 64 9.50 -7.58 10.98
N MET A 65 8.84 -6.51 10.52
CA MET A 65 7.57 -6.58 9.78
C MET A 65 7.71 -7.39 8.49
N MET A 66 8.78 -7.16 7.74
CA MET A 66 9.09 -7.88 6.52
C MET A 66 9.36 -9.37 6.78
N THR A 67 10.07 -9.68 7.86
CA THR A 67 10.31 -11.07 8.27
C THR A 67 8.99 -11.79 8.60
N SER A 68 8.09 -11.13 9.33
CA SER A 68 6.74 -11.65 9.59
C SER A 68 5.95 -11.87 8.29
N LEU A 69 5.97 -10.89 7.39
CA LEU A 69 5.27 -10.94 6.11
C LEU A 69 5.78 -12.09 5.23
N MET A 70 7.10 -12.23 5.09
CA MET A 70 7.71 -13.30 4.30
C MET A 70 7.32 -14.69 4.81
N ARG A 71 7.33 -14.92 6.13
CA ARG A 71 6.88 -16.20 6.72
C ARG A 71 5.42 -16.52 6.37
N GLN A 72 4.55 -15.51 6.31
CA GLN A 72 3.16 -15.72 5.91
C GLN A 72 3.02 -15.97 4.41
N LEU A 73 3.81 -15.29 3.59
CA LEU A 73 3.85 -15.51 2.14
C LEU A 73 4.39 -16.90 1.77
N ASP A 74 5.31 -17.44 2.55
CA ASP A 74 5.80 -18.82 2.38
C ASP A 74 4.67 -19.83 2.60
N ARG A 75 3.84 -19.60 3.62
CA ARG A 75 2.66 -20.44 3.95
C ARG A 75 1.49 -20.26 2.99
N ARG A 76 1.47 -19.18 2.20
CA ARG A 76 0.38 -18.83 1.28
C ARG A 76 0.90 -18.71 -0.15
N PRO A 77 1.25 -19.84 -0.80
CA PRO A 77 1.91 -19.86 -2.10
C PRO A 77 1.05 -19.33 -3.26
N HIS A 78 -0.27 -19.19 -3.03
CA HIS A 78 -1.25 -18.64 -3.97
C HIS A 78 -1.23 -17.11 -4.05
N ILE A 79 -0.57 -16.41 -3.12
CA ILE A 79 -0.44 -14.94 -3.17
C ILE A 79 0.74 -14.59 -4.07
N ASP A 80 0.49 -13.74 -5.07
CA ASP A 80 1.46 -13.35 -6.10
C ASP A 80 2.19 -12.04 -5.76
N TYR A 81 1.49 -11.09 -5.13
CA TYR A 81 2.06 -9.81 -4.69
C TYR A 81 1.39 -9.26 -3.42
N VAL A 82 2.10 -8.40 -2.70
CA VAL A 82 1.56 -7.69 -1.53
C VAL A 82 1.94 -6.21 -1.58
N LYS A 83 0.93 -5.33 -1.48
CA LYS A 83 1.13 -3.90 -1.28
C LYS A 83 1.51 -3.61 0.17
N LEU A 84 2.54 -2.79 0.36
CA LEU A 84 3.13 -2.49 1.68
C LEU A 84 2.65 -1.15 2.26
N TYR A 85 1.81 -0.44 1.50
CA TYR A 85 1.23 0.83 1.88
C TYR A 85 -0.22 0.93 1.44
N HIS A 86 -1.02 1.55 2.27
CA HIS A 86 -2.34 2.06 1.93
C HIS A 86 -2.61 3.33 2.74
N PRO A 87 -3.16 4.40 2.14
CA PRO A 87 -3.56 5.59 2.89
C PRO A 87 -4.52 5.22 4.02
N ASN A 88 -4.21 5.69 5.24
CA ASN A 88 -4.99 5.36 6.44
C ASN A 88 -6.46 5.80 6.36
N GLN A 89 -6.77 6.87 5.62
CA GLN A 89 -8.15 7.37 5.44
C GLN A 89 -8.99 6.49 4.51
N LEU A 90 -8.36 5.86 3.54
CA LEU A 90 -9.02 4.98 2.59
C LEU A 90 -9.06 3.54 3.09
N ARG A 91 -8.19 3.20 4.04
CA ARG A 91 -8.21 1.91 4.69
C ARG A 91 -9.52 1.80 5.45
N LYS A 92 -10.33 0.77 5.16
CA LYS A 92 -11.55 0.43 5.93
C LYS A 92 -11.24 -0.09 7.35
N ILE A 93 -10.05 0.23 7.87
CA ILE A 93 -9.55 -0.08 9.20
C ILE A 93 -9.17 1.27 9.82
N PRO A 94 -9.85 1.72 10.90
CA PRO A 94 -9.58 3.00 11.52
C PRO A 94 -8.15 3.04 12.10
N SER A 95 -7.45 4.14 11.84
CA SER A 95 -6.11 4.41 12.40
C SER A 95 -6.20 4.89 13.86
N ILE A 96 -5.13 4.72 14.65
CA ILE A 96 -5.06 5.13 16.07
C ILE A 96 -5.54 6.58 16.33
N PRO A 97 -5.18 7.61 15.52
CA PRO A 97 -5.65 8.98 15.74
C PRO A 97 -7.14 9.17 15.45
N MET A 98 -7.65 8.43 14.45
CA MET A 98 -9.07 8.43 14.10
C MET A 98 -9.88 7.76 15.22
N VAL A 99 -9.32 6.73 15.85
CA VAL A 99 -9.88 6.08 17.03
C VAL A 99 -9.99 7.04 18.22
N PHE A 100 -9.00 7.87 18.54
CA PHE A 100 -9.13 8.82 19.66
C PHE A 100 -10.26 9.83 19.45
N LYS A 101 -10.42 10.35 18.23
CA LYS A 101 -11.53 11.24 17.88
C LYS A 101 -12.89 10.51 17.96
N LEU A 102 -12.95 9.28 17.45
CA LEU A 102 -14.15 8.44 17.55
C LEU A 102 -14.44 7.98 18.98
N LEU A 103 -13.44 7.82 19.84
CA LEU A 103 -13.60 7.48 21.27
C LEU A 103 -14.14 8.68 22.05
N GLN A 104 -13.73 9.90 21.70
CA GLN A 104 -14.30 11.13 22.25
C GLN A 104 -15.76 11.32 21.81
N VAL A 105 -16.05 11.11 20.52
CA VAL A 105 -17.42 11.14 19.98
C VAL A 105 -18.27 10.00 20.55
N SER A 106 -17.72 8.80 20.70
CA SER A 106 -18.42 7.66 21.27
C SER A 106 -18.65 7.83 22.77
N ARG A 107 -17.79 8.53 23.51
CA ARG A 107 -18.03 8.92 24.92
C ARG A 107 -19.17 9.92 25.07
N LEU A 108 -19.23 10.94 24.21
CA LEU A 108 -20.36 11.88 24.16
C LEU A 108 -21.66 11.17 23.78
N LEU A 109 -21.59 10.29 22.76
CA LEU A 109 -22.74 9.50 22.31
C LEU A 109 -23.14 8.44 23.35
N SER A 110 -22.20 7.83 24.08
CA SER A 110 -22.51 6.87 25.15
C SER A 110 -23.04 7.53 26.42
N LEU A 111 -22.77 8.81 26.67
CA LEU A 111 -23.49 9.58 27.69
C LEU A 111 -24.96 9.78 27.30
N VAL A 112 -25.23 10.12 26.03
CA VAL A 112 -26.59 10.23 25.47
C VAL A 112 -27.29 8.87 25.40
N ILE A 113 -26.56 7.81 25.06
CA ILE A 113 -27.07 6.44 24.99
C ILE A 113 -27.23 5.83 26.38
N LEU A 114 -26.45 6.19 27.42
CA LEU A 114 -26.69 5.77 28.81
C LEU A 114 -28.05 6.27 29.32
N ILE A 115 -28.43 7.49 28.90
CA ILE A 115 -29.75 8.07 29.15
C ILE A 115 -30.85 7.28 28.43
N VAL A 116 -30.56 6.72 27.24
CA VAL A 116 -31.50 5.91 26.43
C VAL A 116 -31.51 4.41 26.80
N LEU A 117 -30.39 3.86 27.28
CA LEU A 117 -30.17 2.46 27.67
C LEU A 117 -30.75 2.12 29.04
N LEU A 118 -31.11 3.12 29.85
CA LEU A 118 -32.07 2.94 30.94
C LEU A 118 -33.45 2.44 30.44
N LEU A 119 -33.69 2.39 29.12
CA LEU A 119 -34.95 1.97 28.50
C LEU A 119 -34.85 0.96 27.33
N GLY A 120 -33.75 0.21 27.10
CA GLY A 120 -33.84 -0.89 26.12
C GLY A 120 -32.55 -1.56 25.65
N TYR A 121 -32.44 -2.86 25.92
CA TYR A 121 -31.28 -3.72 25.70
C TYR A 121 -31.17 -4.20 24.23
N SER A 122 -30.36 -3.52 23.40
CA SER A 122 -30.03 -3.99 22.02
C SER A 122 -28.64 -3.55 21.52
N PHE A 123 -27.67 -3.34 22.42
CA PHE A 123 -26.38 -2.73 22.06
C PHE A 123 -25.15 -3.66 22.00
N ILE A 124 -25.26 -4.91 22.45
CA ILE A 124 -24.09 -5.80 22.62
C ILE A 124 -23.53 -6.31 21.28
N ALA A 125 -24.38 -6.61 20.30
CA ALA A 125 -23.95 -7.16 19.01
C ALA A 125 -23.18 -6.14 18.14
N ILE A 126 -23.58 -4.87 18.18
CA ILE A 126 -22.93 -3.79 17.42
C ILE A 126 -21.56 -3.44 18.03
N TYR A 127 -21.42 -3.52 19.36
CA TYR A 127 -20.16 -3.27 20.07
C TYR A 127 -19.12 -4.36 19.79
N LEU A 128 -19.52 -5.63 19.75
CA LEU A 128 -18.64 -6.75 19.41
C LEU A 128 -18.17 -6.70 17.95
N LEU A 129 -19.04 -6.26 17.03
CA LEU A 129 -18.67 -6.02 15.63
C LEU A 129 -17.66 -4.86 15.51
N TYR A 130 -17.80 -3.80 16.31
CA TYR A 130 -16.89 -2.65 16.34
C TYR A 130 -15.49 -2.99 16.89
N LEU A 131 -15.39 -3.89 17.87
CA LEU A 131 -14.11 -4.35 18.43
C LEU A 131 -13.24 -5.09 17.40
N SER A 132 -13.87 -5.80 16.45
CA SER A 132 -13.18 -6.57 15.42
C SER A 132 -12.44 -5.71 14.38
N ILE A 133 -12.84 -4.44 14.23
CA ILE A 133 -12.30 -3.47 13.27
C ILE A 133 -11.13 -2.67 13.89
N PHE A 134 -10.94 -2.74 15.21
CA PHE A 134 -10.11 -1.86 16.03
C PHE A 134 -8.59 -2.17 16.03
N LEU A 135 -8.15 -3.26 15.39
CA LEU A 135 -6.96 -3.95 15.88
C LEU A 135 -5.73 -4.00 14.98
N ALA A 136 -5.62 -3.41 13.78
CA ALA A 136 -4.39 -3.65 12.99
C ALA A 136 -3.10 -3.17 13.70
N ASP A 137 -3.05 -1.90 14.12
CA ASP A 137 -1.85 -1.33 14.78
C ASP A 137 -1.71 -1.81 16.24
N VAL A 138 -2.82 -1.94 16.98
CA VAL A 138 -2.82 -2.49 18.36
C VAL A 138 -2.41 -3.96 18.35
N ARG A 139 -2.92 -4.75 17.41
CA ARG A 139 -2.52 -6.14 17.24
C ARG A 139 -1.09 -6.25 16.79
N TYR A 140 -0.58 -5.38 15.92
CA TYR A 140 0.86 -5.38 15.64
C TYR A 140 1.65 -5.04 16.91
N ALA A 141 1.23 -4.03 17.69
CA ALA A 141 1.88 -3.67 18.94
C ALA A 141 1.97 -4.85 19.93
N ILE A 142 0.92 -5.67 20.00
CA ILE A 142 0.81 -6.85 20.87
C ILE A 142 1.50 -8.09 20.28
N SER A 143 1.15 -8.48 19.05
CA SER A 143 1.58 -9.74 18.41
C SER A 143 2.91 -9.65 17.66
N LYS A 144 3.37 -8.43 17.35
CA LYS A 144 4.52 -8.15 16.48
C LYS A 144 4.45 -8.85 15.12
N SER A 145 3.24 -9.15 14.65
CA SER A 145 2.99 -9.84 13.38
C SER A 145 2.17 -8.95 12.45
N VAL A 146 2.66 -8.79 11.22
CA VAL A 146 1.94 -8.13 10.11
C VAL A 146 0.96 -9.12 9.52
N TYR A 147 -0.22 -8.70 9.09
CA TYR A 147 -1.18 -9.57 8.41
C TYR A 147 -1.58 -9.01 7.05
N MET A 148 -2.23 -9.85 6.27
CA MET A 148 -2.67 -9.53 4.92
C MET A 148 -4.19 -9.46 4.83
N SER A 149 -4.69 -8.40 4.21
CA SER A 149 -6.10 -8.22 3.84
C SER A 149 -6.24 -8.14 2.31
N ALA A 150 -7.48 -8.09 1.82
CA ALA A 150 -7.76 -7.92 0.39
C ALA A 150 -7.14 -6.61 -0.11
N SER A 151 -6.49 -6.65 -1.29
CA SER A 151 -5.94 -5.45 -1.93
C SER A 151 -7.09 -4.52 -2.33
N GLU A 152 -6.95 -3.23 -2.04
CA GLU A 152 -7.84 -2.19 -2.55
C GLU A 152 -7.11 -1.36 -3.61
N SER A 153 -7.88 -0.81 -4.56
CA SER A 153 -7.38 0.07 -5.61
C SER A 153 -6.94 1.41 -5.05
N CYS A 154 -5.66 1.49 -4.73
CA CYS A 154 -4.98 2.68 -4.22
C CYS A 154 -3.47 2.64 -4.53
N CYS A 155 -2.78 3.72 -4.15
CA CYS A 155 -1.36 3.98 -4.39
C CYS A 155 -0.46 2.75 -4.12
N THR A 156 0.57 2.56 -4.96
CA THR A 156 1.54 1.46 -4.81
C THR A 156 2.99 1.93 -4.59
N PRO A 157 3.29 2.74 -3.56
CA PRO A 157 4.66 3.23 -3.34
C PRO A 157 5.64 2.10 -2.99
N ALA A 158 5.13 0.95 -2.52
CA ALA A 158 5.94 -0.24 -2.31
C ALA A 158 5.12 -1.52 -2.48
N VAL A 159 5.65 -2.47 -3.24
CA VAL A 159 5.04 -3.77 -3.50
C VAL A 159 6.09 -4.87 -3.45
N ILE A 160 5.80 -5.95 -2.74
CA ILE A 160 6.59 -7.18 -2.78
C ILE A 160 5.94 -8.16 -3.76
N PHE A 161 6.73 -8.71 -4.67
CA PHE A 161 6.34 -9.68 -5.68
C PHE A 161 7.01 -11.01 -5.39
N ARG A 162 6.29 -12.10 -5.66
CA ARG A 162 6.89 -13.43 -5.67
C ARG A 162 7.69 -13.60 -6.95
N THR A 163 8.98 -13.94 -6.82
CA THR A 163 9.90 -13.98 -7.97
C THR A 163 9.43 -14.91 -9.08
N LYS A 164 8.90 -16.09 -8.72
CA LYS A 164 8.37 -17.09 -9.68
C LYS A 164 7.25 -16.55 -10.57
N LYS A 165 6.55 -15.49 -10.16
CA LYS A 165 5.41 -14.89 -10.85
C LYS A 165 5.76 -13.64 -11.65
N ILE A 166 6.94 -13.07 -11.44
CA ILE A 166 7.34 -11.80 -12.07
C ILE A 166 7.30 -11.88 -13.59
N SER A 167 7.81 -12.96 -14.20
CA SER A 167 7.83 -13.07 -15.67
C SER A 167 6.43 -13.06 -16.27
N GLU A 168 5.45 -13.66 -15.59
CA GLU A 168 4.05 -13.70 -16.00
C GLU A 168 3.38 -12.33 -15.79
N ILE A 169 3.60 -11.71 -14.63
CA ILE A 169 3.11 -10.37 -14.29
C ILE A 169 3.60 -9.35 -15.31
N VAL A 170 4.90 -9.33 -15.58
CA VAL A 170 5.51 -8.39 -16.52
C VAL A 170 4.95 -8.60 -17.92
N SER A 171 4.86 -9.85 -18.41
CA SER A 171 4.41 -10.10 -19.79
C SER A 171 2.98 -9.64 -20.02
N LYS A 172 2.08 -9.92 -19.08
CA LYS A 172 0.66 -9.54 -19.16
C LYS A 172 0.46 -8.04 -18.91
N LEU A 173 0.97 -7.51 -17.79
CA LEU A 173 0.67 -6.13 -17.39
C LEU A 173 1.39 -5.08 -18.26
N SER A 174 2.52 -5.41 -18.90
CA SER A 174 3.15 -4.53 -19.89
C SER A 174 2.32 -4.38 -21.16
N VAL A 175 1.52 -5.38 -21.53
CA VAL A 175 0.58 -5.30 -22.65
C VAL A 175 -0.66 -4.51 -22.22
N GLU A 176 -1.24 -4.84 -21.07
CA GLU A 176 -2.43 -4.15 -20.56
C GLU A 176 -2.18 -2.67 -20.30
N SER A 177 -1.02 -2.29 -19.77
CA SER A 177 -0.68 -0.88 -19.55
C SER A 177 -0.62 -0.07 -20.84
N ARG A 178 -0.20 -0.68 -21.97
CA ARG A 178 -0.21 0.03 -23.26
C ARG A 178 -1.61 0.24 -23.81
N LYS A 179 -2.55 -0.62 -23.46
CA LYS A 179 -3.94 -0.57 -23.95
C LYS A 179 -4.86 0.24 -23.05
N ARG A 180 -4.66 0.15 -21.74
CA ARG A 180 -5.62 0.59 -20.72
C ARG A 180 -5.05 1.64 -19.77
N ALA A 181 -3.81 2.10 -19.90
CA ALA A 181 -3.33 3.19 -19.05
C ALA A 181 -3.87 4.54 -19.54
N PHE A 182 -4.72 5.18 -18.73
CA PHE A 182 -5.28 6.50 -19.01
C PHE A 182 -5.57 7.25 -17.71
N LEU A 183 -6.01 8.51 -17.81
CA LEU A 183 -6.36 9.31 -16.63
C LEU A 183 -7.42 8.62 -15.75
N GLY A 184 -7.04 8.33 -14.51
CA GLY A 184 -7.91 7.63 -13.55
C GLY A 184 -7.72 6.12 -13.53
N HIS A 185 -7.02 5.55 -14.51
CA HIS A 185 -6.72 4.12 -14.60
C HIS A 185 -5.22 3.94 -14.80
N ALA A 186 -4.50 4.00 -13.67
CA ALA A 186 -3.04 3.91 -13.62
C ALA A 186 -2.58 2.47 -13.33
N LYS A 187 -1.27 2.28 -13.17
CA LYS A 187 -0.64 0.98 -12.88
C LYS A 187 -1.29 0.22 -11.73
N ASP A 188 -1.71 0.93 -10.68
CA ASP A 188 -2.34 0.35 -9.49
C ASP A 188 -3.66 -0.35 -9.84
N HIS A 189 -4.49 0.29 -10.68
CA HIS A 189 -5.77 -0.25 -11.13
C HIS A 189 -5.55 -1.46 -12.04
N ILE A 190 -4.62 -1.33 -12.99
CA ILE A 190 -4.23 -2.42 -13.90
C ILE A 190 -3.74 -3.64 -13.11
N LEU A 191 -3.01 -3.42 -12.01
CA LEU A 191 -2.53 -4.49 -11.15
C LEU A 191 -3.66 -5.13 -10.34
N ASP A 192 -4.55 -4.34 -9.73
CA ASP A 192 -5.64 -4.86 -8.89
C ASP A 192 -6.76 -5.55 -9.69
N GLU A 193 -7.00 -5.12 -10.92
CA GLU A 193 -7.97 -5.72 -11.84
C GLU A 193 -7.42 -6.94 -12.58
N SER A 194 -6.14 -7.28 -12.36
CA SER A 194 -5.50 -8.42 -13.00
C SER A 194 -5.94 -9.75 -12.39
N GLU A 195 -5.62 -10.86 -13.06
CA GLU A 195 -5.85 -12.21 -12.54
C GLU A 195 -4.91 -12.62 -11.40
N PHE A 196 -3.89 -11.79 -11.11
CA PHE A 196 -2.90 -12.10 -10.08
C PHE A 196 -3.47 -11.86 -8.68
N VAL A 197 -3.15 -12.75 -7.76
CA VAL A 197 -3.71 -12.67 -6.42
C VAL A 197 -2.93 -11.68 -5.57
N GLY A 198 -3.49 -10.47 -5.45
CA GLY A 198 -2.99 -9.40 -4.61
C GLY A 198 -3.47 -9.43 -3.17
N ARG A 199 -2.61 -9.01 -2.25
CA ARG A 199 -2.97 -8.63 -0.88
C ARG A 199 -2.39 -7.27 -0.53
N GLN A 200 -2.85 -6.71 0.57
CA GLN A 200 -2.21 -5.56 1.20
C GLN A 200 -1.93 -5.84 2.67
N THR A 201 -0.89 -5.22 3.22
CA THR A 201 -0.62 -5.32 4.66
C THR A 201 -1.63 -4.52 5.46
N ASP A 202 -2.03 -5.04 6.61
CA ASP A 202 -2.96 -4.39 7.53
C ASP A 202 -2.36 -3.16 8.22
N THR A 203 -1.04 -3.10 8.28
CA THR A 203 -0.24 -1.97 8.75
C THR A 203 0.74 -1.52 7.67
N ASN A 204 1.13 -0.24 7.68
CA ASN A 204 2.02 0.34 6.67
C ASN A 204 3.48 0.01 7.00
N LEU A 205 4.17 -0.66 6.08
CA LEU A 205 5.61 -0.93 6.21
C LEU A 205 6.44 0.22 5.62
N VAL A 206 5.83 1.03 4.77
CA VAL A 206 6.42 2.26 4.24
C VAL A 206 5.44 3.41 4.42
N VAL A 207 5.95 4.63 4.38
CA VAL A 207 5.19 5.88 4.36
C VAL A 207 5.42 6.55 3.02
N HIS A 208 4.35 7.08 2.42
CA HIS A 208 4.44 7.90 1.22
C HIS A 208 4.83 9.32 1.64
N ILE A 209 5.95 9.83 1.12
CA ILE A 209 6.48 11.16 1.44
C ILE A 209 6.32 12.16 0.28
N GLY A 210 5.73 11.72 -0.84
CA GLY A 210 5.53 12.53 -2.04
C GLY A 210 4.45 13.60 -1.86
N ALA A 211 4.85 14.86 -1.67
CA ALA A 211 3.91 15.97 -1.53
C ALA A 211 3.33 16.48 -2.89
N VAL A 212 3.93 16.09 -4.02
CA VAL A 212 3.54 16.56 -5.36
C VAL A 212 3.51 15.40 -6.34
N SER A 213 2.38 15.19 -7.01
CA SER A 213 2.31 14.24 -8.12
C SER A 213 2.86 14.87 -9.40
N SER A 214 3.98 14.34 -9.89
CA SER A 214 4.60 14.78 -11.15
C SER A 214 3.70 14.51 -12.37
N VAL A 215 2.87 13.47 -12.29
CA VAL A 215 1.90 13.09 -13.32
C VAL A 215 0.66 13.97 -13.28
N ARG A 216 0.04 14.13 -12.11
CA ARG A 216 -1.21 14.90 -11.98
C ARG A 216 -0.99 16.40 -11.78
N LYS A 217 0.26 16.85 -11.65
CA LYS A 217 0.69 18.25 -11.42
C LYS A 217 -0.09 18.94 -10.31
N ARG A 218 -0.42 18.19 -9.27
CA ARG A 218 -1.17 18.68 -8.10
C ARG A 218 -0.45 18.31 -6.82
N TRP A 219 -0.57 19.20 -5.83
CA TRP A 219 -0.19 18.88 -4.47
C TRP A 219 -1.07 17.73 -3.97
N ILE A 220 -0.42 16.70 -3.44
CA ILE A 220 -1.08 15.65 -2.69
C ILE A 220 -0.72 15.94 -1.24
N THR A 221 -1.66 16.56 -0.53
CA THR A 221 -1.50 16.78 0.90
C THR A 221 -1.73 15.45 1.61
N LEU A 222 -0.65 14.71 1.85
CA LEU A 222 -0.70 13.47 2.63
C LEU A 222 -0.86 13.81 4.11
N ASN A 223 -1.78 13.14 4.78
CA ASN A 223 -2.01 13.37 6.20
C ASN A 223 -0.80 13.01 7.04
N GLU A 224 0.06 12.08 6.59
CA GLU A 224 1.32 11.77 7.27
C GLU A 224 2.29 12.95 7.27
N VAL A 225 2.38 13.69 6.16
CA VAL A 225 3.23 14.90 6.05
C VAL A 225 2.67 16.03 6.90
N LEU A 226 1.35 16.22 6.92
CA LEU A 226 0.70 17.17 7.83
C LEU A 226 0.92 16.82 9.30
N ALA A 227 0.84 15.53 9.66
CA ALA A 227 1.04 15.05 11.02
C ALA A 227 2.51 15.10 11.46
N ALA A 228 3.47 15.02 10.54
CA ALA A 228 4.87 15.29 10.82
C ALA A 228 5.10 16.79 11.06
N ARG A 229 4.63 17.65 10.15
CA ARG A 229 4.74 19.11 10.27
C ARG A 229 4.14 19.66 11.57
N ASN A 230 3.02 19.10 12.01
CA ASN A 230 2.34 19.54 13.24
C ASN A 230 3.02 19.02 14.53
N ARG A 231 4.06 18.19 14.44
CA ARG A 231 4.87 17.76 15.61
C ARG A 231 6.10 18.65 15.82
N ASP A 232 6.48 19.43 14.82
CA ASP A 232 7.63 20.35 14.85
C ASP A 232 7.23 21.81 15.18
N HIS A 233 5.96 22.03 15.52
CA HIS A 233 5.38 23.31 15.96
C HIS A 233 4.64 23.12 17.28
#